data_AF-A0A1C5FHG2-F1
#
_entry.id   AF-A0A1C5FHG2-F1
#
_cell.length_a   1.000
_cell.length_b   1.000
_cell.length_c   1.000
_cell.angle_alpha   90.00
_cell.angle_beta   90.00
_cell.angle_gamma   90.00
#
_symmetry.space_group_name_H-M   'P 1'
#
loop_
_entity.id
_entity.type
_entity.pdbx_description
1 polymer ?
#
loop_
_entity_poly.entity_id
_entity_poly.type
_entity_poly.pdbx_seq_one_letter_code
_entity_poly.pdbx_strand_id
1 'polypeptide(L)'
;MSEKSPAGDAAVTTAAAVATASAASAAISGNWRRAGVAGAAIGVIAAGAAAGVAIERLTVGRGMRRRARLALDSSGPYGALRGAPGKALADDGTELYYEIDEVDAAGPPGAPGAGAGPAA
;
A
#
# COMPACT_ATOMS: atom_id res chain seq x y z
N MET A 1 -5.54 20.57 -19.33
CA MET A 1 -6.23 19.54 -18.53
C MET A 1 -6.62 20.20 -17.20
N SER A 2 -7.84 20.73 -17.07
CA SER A 2 -8.29 21.30 -15.78
C SER A 2 -8.70 20.16 -14.87
N GLU A 3 -7.90 19.89 -13.85
CA GLU A 3 -8.22 18.92 -12.81
C GLU A 3 -9.33 19.47 -11.90
N LYS A 4 -10.38 18.67 -11.72
CA LYS A 4 -11.53 18.96 -10.88
C LYS A 4 -11.09 19.02 -9.41
N SER A 5 -11.18 20.20 -8.81
CA SER A 5 -10.75 20.42 -7.42
C SER A 5 -11.67 19.69 -6.42
N PRO A 6 -11.13 18.92 -5.46
CA PRO A 6 -11.90 18.14 -4.48
C PRO A 6 -12.73 19.01 -3.52
N ALA A 7 -12.47 20.32 -3.46
CA ALA A 7 -13.26 21.27 -2.69
C ALA A 7 -14.70 21.41 -3.21
N GLY A 8 -14.92 21.22 -4.52
CA GLY A 8 -16.25 21.32 -5.13
C GLY A 8 -17.19 20.19 -4.71
N ASP A 9 -16.68 18.97 -4.56
CA ASP A 9 -17.48 17.80 -4.16
C ASP A 9 -17.87 17.87 -2.67
N ALA A 10 -17.04 18.49 -1.82
CA ALA A 10 -17.35 18.75 -0.41
C ALA A 10 -18.47 19.81 -0.25
N ALA A 11 -18.46 20.86 -1.08
CA ALA A 11 -19.49 21.88 -1.08
C ALA A 11 -20.85 21.35 -1.56
N VAL A 12 -20.87 20.51 -2.60
CA VAL A 12 -22.08 19.82 -3.10
C VAL A 12 -22.69 18.90 -2.04
N THR A 13 -21.86 18.17 -1.30
CA THR A 13 -22.31 17.28 -0.21
C THR A 13 -22.94 18.07 0.94
N THR A 14 -22.37 19.23 1.25
CA THR A 14 -22.90 20.13 2.28
C THR A 14 -24.26 20.70 1.86
N ALA A 15 -24.40 21.17 0.62
CA ALA A 15 -25.65 21.71 0.10
C ALA A 15 -26.79 20.66 0.04
N ALA A 16 -26.47 19.43 -0.36
CA ALA A 16 -27.44 18.33 -0.35
C ALA A 16 -27.93 17.99 1.07
N ALA A 17 -27.05 18.06 2.08
CA ALA A 17 -27.43 17.85 3.47
C ALA A 17 -28.38 18.95 3.99
N VAL A 18 -28.14 20.23 3.63
CA VAL A 18 -29.01 21.35 4.04
C VAL A 18 -30.40 21.26 3.39
N ALA A 19 -30.48 20.85 2.12
CA ALA A 19 -31.74 20.66 1.40
C ALA A 19 -32.58 19.48 1.95
N THR A 20 -31.93 18.41 2.39
CA THR A 20 -32.62 17.27 3.00
C THR A 20 -33.18 17.64 4.37
N ALA A 21 -32.46 18.49 5.11
CA ALA A 21 -32.90 19.02 6.40
C ALA A 21 -34.12 19.96 6.28
N SER A 22 -34.18 20.81 5.25
CA SER A 22 -35.31 21.72 5.03
C SER A 22 -36.57 20.98 4.58
N ALA A 23 -36.42 19.94 3.75
CA ALA A 23 -37.52 19.09 3.29
C ALA A 23 -38.16 18.28 4.44
N ALA A 24 -37.37 17.84 5.43
CA ALA A 24 -37.89 17.13 6.61
C ALA A 24 -38.75 18.03 7.52
N SER A 25 -38.48 19.34 7.53
CA SER A 25 -39.18 20.33 8.37
C SER A 25 -40.63 20.59 7.91
N ALA A 26 -40.88 20.52 6.60
CA ALA A 26 -42.19 20.80 6.02
C ALA A 26 -43.22 19.66 6.20
N ALA A 27 -42.78 18.42 6.42
CA ALA A 27 -43.59 17.25 6.10
C ALA A 27 -44.47 16.69 7.22
N ILE A 28 -44.43 17.24 8.43
CA ILE A 28 -44.95 16.50 9.58
C ILE A 28 -45.92 17.40 10.34
N SER A 29 -47.22 17.05 10.43
CA SER A 29 -48.28 17.77 11.15
C SER A 29 -48.97 16.94 12.26
N GLY A 30 -48.58 17.15 13.52
CA GLY A 30 -49.33 16.79 14.72
C GLY A 30 -48.81 15.60 15.55
N ASN A 31 -49.35 14.39 15.33
CA ASN A 31 -49.01 13.18 16.10
C ASN A 31 -48.06 12.24 15.33
N TRP A 32 -48.26 12.12 14.01
CA TRP A 32 -47.23 11.60 13.10
C TRP A 32 -45.99 12.48 13.06
N ARG A 33 -46.06 13.73 13.58
CA ARG A 33 -44.91 14.62 13.85
C ARG A 33 -43.84 13.97 14.69
N ARG A 34 -44.25 13.47 15.85
CA ARG A 34 -43.31 12.92 16.83
C ARG A 34 -42.74 11.60 16.33
N ALA A 35 -43.55 10.78 15.67
CA ALA A 35 -43.09 9.55 15.03
C ALA A 35 -42.11 9.83 13.87
N GLY A 36 -42.40 10.82 13.02
CA GLY A 36 -41.51 11.23 11.93
C GLY A 36 -40.18 11.81 12.42
N VAL A 37 -40.21 12.63 13.48
CA VAL A 37 -39.00 13.19 14.10
C VAL A 37 -38.17 12.10 14.78
N ALA A 38 -38.81 11.18 15.51
CA ALA A 38 -38.11 10.06 16.14
C ALA A 38 -37.47 9.13 15.10
N GLY A 39 -38.20 8.83 14.01
CA GLY A 39 -37.68 8.05 12.89
C GLY A 39 -36.51 8.74 12.19
N ALA A 40 -36.58 10.05 11.98
CA ALA A 40 -35.50 10.83 11.39
C ALA A 40 -34.24 10.85 12.28
N ALA A 41 -34.40 11.03 13.59
CA ALA A 41 -33.28 11.00 14.54
C ALA A 41 -32.57 9.64 14.53
N ILE A 42 -33.33 8.54 14.55
CA ILE A 42 -32.80 7.18 14.47
C ILE A 42 -32.12 6.95 13.12
N GLY A 43 -32.73 7.41 12.02
CA GLY A 43 -32.17 7.30 10.67
C GLY A 43 -30.84 8.02 10.52
N VAL A 44 -30.70 9.22 11.10
CA VAL A 44 -29.44 9.98 11.09
C VAL A 44 -28.36 9.28 11.91
N ILE A 45 -28.68 8.76 13.09
CA ILE A 45 -27.73 8.02 13.93
C ILE A 45 -27.28 6.73 13.20
N ALA A 46 -28.22 5.98 12.63
CA ALA A 46 -27.93 4.76 11.88
C ALA A 46 -27.09 5.05 10.62
N ALA A 47 -27.44 6.10 9.87
CA ALA A 47 -26.67 6.53 8.71
C ALA A 47 -25.26 7.02 9.09
N GLY A 48 -25.11 7.73 10.20
CA GLY A 48 -23.81 8.17 10.72
C GLY A 48 -22.93 6.99 11.12
N ALA A 49 -23.49 5.99 11.81
CA ALA A 49 -22.77 4.77 12.17
C ALA A 49 -22.34 3.96 10.93
N ALA A 50 -23.25 3.80 9.95
CA ALA A 50 -22.95 3.10 8.70
C ALA A 50 -21.91 3.85 7.85
N ALA A 51 -22.00 5.17 7.76
CA ALA A 51 -21.03 6.00 7.04
C ALA A 51 -19.65 5.96 7.70
N GLY A 52 -19.58 5.99 9.04
CA GLY A 52 -18.33 5.84 9.79
C GLY A 52 -17.65 4.49 9.51
N VAL A 53 -18.40 3.40 9.59
CA VAL A 53 -17.89 2.05 9.29
C VAL A 53 -17.52 1.92 7.81
N ALA A 54 -18.25 2.54 6.89
CA ALA A 54 -17.93 2.52 5.46
C ALA A 54 -16.59 3.24 5.19
N ILE A 55 -16.33 4.37 5.85
CA ILE A 55 -15.05 5.08 5.75
C ILE A 55 -13.90 4.22 6.29
N GLU A 56 -14.10 3.55 7.43
CA GLU A 56 -13.11 2.65 8.00
C GLU A 56 -12.85 1.44 7.09
N ARG A 57 -13.89 0.89 6.44
CA ARG A 57 -13.76 -0.19 5.46
C ARG A 57 -13.08 0.26 4.17
N LEU A 58 -13.37 1.47 3.68
CA LEU A 58 -12.74 2.03 2.48
C LEU A 58 -11.24 2.32 2.70
N THR A 59 -10.87 2.78 3.88
CA THR A 59 -9.47 3.04 4.24
C THR A 59 -8.69 1.74 4.48
N VAL A 60 -9.27 0.76 5.19
CA VAL A 60 -8.67 -0.56 5.39
C VAL A 60 -8.50 -1.32 4.07
N GLY A 61 -9.48 -1.28 3.15
CA GLY A 61 -9.45 -2.04 1.90
C GLY A 61 -8.36 -1.59 0.91
N ARG A 62 -8.11 -0.27 0.80
CA ARG A 62 -7.00 0.26 -0.02
C ARG A 62 -5.65 0.05 0.66
N GLY A 63 -5.59 0.22 1.98
CA GLY A 63 -4.37 0.00 2.77
C GLY A 63 -3.90 -1.44 2.73
N MET A 64 -4.82 -2.42 2.81
CA MET A 64 -4.46 -3.84 2.83
C MET A 64 -3.86 -4.32 1.51
N ARG A 65 -4.40 -3.89 0.36
CA ARG A 65 -3.78 -4.23 -0.94
C ARG A 65 -2.37 -3.66 -1.08
N ARG A 66 -2.14 -2.44 -0.58
CA ARG A 66 -0.83 -1.79 -0.60
C ARG A 66 0.15 -2.45 0.36
N ARG A 67 -0.30 -2.78 1.58
CA ARG A 67 0.49 -3.51 2.59
C ARG A 67 0.81 -4.93 2.15
N ALA A 68 -0.14 -5.62 1.50
CA ALA A 68 0.09 -6.95 0.95
C ALA A 68 1.17 -6.93 -0.14
N ARG A 69 1.17 -5.92 -1.03
CA ARG A 69 2.26 -5.73 -2.00
C ARG A 69 3.60 -5.44 -1.34
N LEU A 70 3.67 -4.52 -0.37
CA LEU A 70 4.92 -4.25 0.35
C LEU A 70 5.42 -5.46 1.16
N ALA A 71 4.49 -6.25 1.72
CA ALA A 71 4.82 -7.50 2.41
C ALA A 71 5.37 -8.54 1.41
N LEU A 72 4.77 -8.66 0.22
CA LEU A 72 5.25 -9.53 -0.84
C LEU A 72 6.59 -9.06 -1.42
N ASP A 73 6.79 -7.75 -1.56
CA ASP A 73 8.03 -7.15 -2.04
C ASP A 73 9.16 -7.28 -1.01
N SER A 74 8.85 -7.40 0.28
CA SER A 74 9.83 -7.63 1.37
C SER A 74 10.03 -9.11 1.71
N SER A 75 9.04 -9.96 1.45
CA SER A 75 9.14 -11.42 1.59
C SER A 75 9.64 -12.12 0.33
N GLY A 76 9.65 -11.41 -0.80
CA GLY A 76 10.20 -11.91 -2.05
C GLY A 76 11.69 -12.16 -1.86
N PRO A 77 12.19 -13.38 -2.08
CA PRO A 77 13.63 -13.62 -1.99
C PRO A 77 14.29 -12.76 -3.06
N TYR A 78 15.09 -11.76 -2.65
CA TYR A 78 15.83 -10.82 -3.51
C TYR A 78 16.91 -11.50 -4.40
N GLY A 79 16.73 -12.78 -4.73
CA GLY A 79 17.81 -13.70 -5.05
C GLY A 79 18.51 -14.16 -3.78
N ALA A 80 18.97 -15.41 -3.77
CA ALA A 80 20.01 -15.81 -2.83
C ALA A 80 21.33 -15.17 -3.29
N LEU A 81 22.19 -14.76 -2.35
CA LEU A 81 23.56 -14.31 -2.64
C LEU A 81 24.20 -15.33 -3.60
N ARG A 82 24.77 -14.85 -4.70
CA ARG A 82 25.41 -15.74 -5.69
C ARG A 82 26.77 -16.22 -5.20
N GLY A 83 27.45 -15.36 -4.45
CA GLY A 83 28.81 -15.55 -3.96
C GLY A 83 28.94 -15.59 -2.44
N ALA A 84 30.19 -15.73 -1.96
CA ALA A 84 30.49 -15.66 -0.53
C ALA A 84 30.39 -14.20 -0.05
N PRO A 85 29.54 -13.89 0.96
CA PRO A 85 29.42 -12.53 1.46
C PRO A 85 30.61 -12.14 2.33
N GLY A 86 30.98 -10.86 2.29
CA GLY A 86 32.03 -10.29 3.13
C GLY A 86 31.77 -8.82 3.47
N LYS A 87 32.58 -8.31 4.40
CA LYS A 87 32.55 -6.90 4.80
C LYS A 87 33.95 -6.31 4.75
N ALA A 88 34.06 -5.08 4.27
CA ALA A 88 35.29 -4.32 4.22
C ALA A 88 35.08 -2.91 4.79
N LEU A 89 36.11 -2.35 5.41
CA LEU A 89 36.11 -0.94 5.80
C LEU A 89 36.68 -0.10 4.66
N ALA A 90 35.97 0.95 4.29
CA ALA A 90 36.49 1.99 3.41
C ALA A 90 37.46 2.92 4.15
N ASP A 91 38.21 3.73 3.40
CA ASP A 91 39.21 4.65 3.96
C ASP A 91 38.60 5.72 4.90
N ASP A 92 37.31 6.01 4.75
CA ASP A 92 36.54 6.92 5.59
C ASP A 92 35.87 6.24 6.81
N GLY A 93 36.11 4.93 6.99
CA GLY A 93 35.52 4.11 8.04
C GLY A 93 34.12 3.58 7.73
N THR A 94 33.58 3.81 6.53
CA THR A 94 32.29 3.25 6.12
C THR A 94 32.39 1.73 5.94
N GLU A 95 31.49 0.97 6.57
CA GLU A 95 31.39 -0.48 6.38
C GLU A 95 30.70 -0.80 5.05
N LEU A 96 31.42 -1.43 4.12
CA LEU A 96 30.94 -1.85 2.81
C LEU A 96 30.67 -3.36 2.80
N TYR A 97 29.52 -3.75 2.27
CA TYR A 97 29.16 -5.15 2.03
C TYR A 97 29.56 -5.54 0.61
N TYR A 98 30.14 -6.73 0.43
CA TYR A 98 30.52 -7.25 -0.88
C TYR A 98 30.23 -8.75 -1.02
N GLU A 99 30.21 -9.22 -2.26
CA GLU A 99 30.07 -10.64 -2.62
C GLU A 99 31.25 -11.06 -3.51
N ILE A 100 31.78 -12.25 -3.29
CA ILE A 100 32.83 -12.86 -4.14
C ILE A 100 32.15 -13.83 -5.11
N ASP A 101 32.10 -13.47 -6.39
CA ASP A 101 31.71 -14.37 -7.47
C ASP A 101 32.97 -15.05 -8.04
N GLU A 102 33.24 -16.28 -7.60
CA GLU A 102 34.37 -17.06 -8.11
C GLU A 102 33.98 -17.73 -9.43
N VAL A 103 34.77 -17.47 -10.48
CA VAL A 103 34.74 -18.32 -11.67
C VAL A 103 35.46 -19.61 -11.28
N ASP A 104 34.70 -20.71 -11.21
CA ASP A 104 35.19 -22.03 -10.81
C ASP A 104 36.60 -22.29 -11.37
N ALA A 105 37.62 -22.36 -10.51
CA ALA A 105 39.02 -22.53 -10.91
C ALA A 105 39.26 -23.92 -11.54
N ALA A 106 38.27 -24.81 -11.47
CA ALA A 106 38.15 -25.95 -12.35
C ALA A 106 37.84 -25.44 -13.78
N GLY A 107 38.90 -25.13 -14.53
CA GLY A 107 38.80 -25.03 -15.99
C GLY A 107 38.02 -26.22 -16.57
N PRO A 108 37.35 -26.05 -17.73
CA PRO A 108 36.43 -27.03 -18.28
C PRO A 108 37.04 -28.44 -18.22
N PRO A 109 36.31 -29.46 -17.71
CA PRO A 109 36.82 -30.82 -17.61
C PRO A 109 37.16 -31.33 -19.02
N GLY A 110 38.44 -31.27 -19.37
CA GLY A 110 38.92 -31.72 -20.68
C GLY A 110 39.95 -30.85 -21.41
N ALA A 111 40.64 -29.90 -20.78
CA ALA A 111 41.83 -29.31 -21.41
C ALA A 111 43.06 -30.21 -21.12
N PRO A 112 43.55 -31.04 -22.08
CA PRO A 112 44.78 -31.80 -21.89
C PRO A 112 45.95 -30.82 -21.71
N GLY A 113 46.78 -31.09 -20.70
CA GLY A 113 47.96 -30.29 -20.37
C GLY A 113 48.91 -30.15 -21.57
N ALA A 114 48.88 -28.99 -22.21
CA ALA A 114 49.91 -28.57 -23.15
C ALA A 114 51.09 -28.01 -22.34
N GLY A 115 51.93 -28.93 -21.85
CA GLY A 115 53.08 -28.58 -21.00
C GLY A 115 54.15 -29.66 -20.96
N ALA A 116 54.42 -30.32 -22.09
CA ALA A 116 55.66 -31.09 -22.27
C ALA A 116 56.65 -30.22 -23.05
N GLY A 117 57.50 -29.49 -22.34
CA GLY A 117 58.70 -28.86 -22.92
C GLY A 117 59.70 -29.93 -23.37
N PRO A 118 60.58 -29.63 -24.35
CA PRO A 118 61.48 -30.62 -24.92
C PRO A 118 62.54 -31.05 -23.89
N ALA A 119 62.76 -32.36 -23.79
CA ALA A 119 63.84 -32.96 -23.04
C ALA A 119 65.21 -32.52 -23.61
N ALA A 120 66.10 -32.12 -22.71
CA ALA A 120 67.54 -31.97 -22.96
C ALA A 120 68.28 -33.23 -22.50
#